data_AF-A0A2E7SVK7-F1
#
_entry.id   AF-A0A2E7SVK7-F1
#
_cell.length_a   1.000
_cell.length_b   1.000
_cell.length_c   1.000
_cell.angle_alpha   90.00
_cell.angle_beta   90.00
_cell.angle_gamma   90.00
#
_symmetry.space_group_name_H-M   'P 1'
#
loop_
_entity.id
_entity.type
_entity.pdbx_description
1 polymer ?
#
loop_
_entity_poly.entity_id
_entity_poly.type
_entity_poly.pdbx_seq_one_letter_code
_entity_poly.pdbx_strand_id
1 'polypeptide(L)'
;LSGNAPKSFDPSDALLDIKVESTGPDEDPGESAFLKLRINKDARSSLDWKVLGSSDGSNWEDAMKFLEFSDTEDLGNGNELIRYRIKPQQTEKKLFFRIQTRP
;
A
#
# COMPACT_ATOMS: atom_id res chain seq x y z
N LEU A 1 3.26 -36.51 4.91
CA LEU A 1 3.82 -35.27 4.35
C LEU A 1 3.23 -35.09 2.95
N SER A 2 2.00 -34.59 2.82
CA SER A 2 1.42 -34.25 1.52
C SER A 2 1.63 -32.76 1.29
N GLY A 3 2.40 -32.42 0.26
CA GLY A 3 2.74 -31.04 -0.09
C GLY A 3 1.50 -30.24 -0.43
N ASN A 4 1.30 -29.13 0.27
CA ASN A 4 0.51 -28.02 -0.23
C ASN A 4 1.33 -27.39 -1.35
N ALA A 5 1.01 -27.74 -2.60
CA ALA A 5 1.49 -26.97 -3.73
C ALA A 5 1.12 -25.48 -3.50
N PRO A 6 2.01 -24.52 -3.82
CA PRO A 6 1.69 -23.11 -3.70
C PRO A 6 0.42 -22.85 -4.51
N LYS A 7 -0.60 -22.26 -3.86
CA LYS A 7 -1.87 -21.94 -4.52
C LYS A 7 -1.56 -21.01 -5.68
N SER A 8 -2.01 -21.38 -6.88
CA SER A 8 -1.85 -20.57 -8.08
C SER A 8 -2.43 -19.18 -7.83
N PHE A 9 -1.60 -18.15 -7.98
CA PHE A 9 -1.97 -16.76 -7.83
C PHE A 9 -2.99 -16.37 -8.91
N ASP A 10 -4.19 -15.92 -8.52
CA ASP A 10 -5.20 -15.38 -9.42
C ASP A 10 -5.01 -13.86 -9.56
N PRO A 11 -4.68 -13.34 -10.76
CA PRO A 11 -4.50 -11.90 -10.97
C PRO A 11 -5.79 -11.07 -10.80
N SER A 12 -6.96 -11.70 -10.64
CA SER A 12 -8.23 -11.03 -10.30
C SER A 12 -8.44 -10.81 -8.80
N ASP A 13 -7.61 -11.41 -7.94
CA ASP A 13 -7.53 -11.04 -6.51
C ASP A 13 -6.90 -9.65 -6.43
N ALA A 14 -7.73 -8.62 -6.26
CA ALA A 14 -7.33 -7.21 -6.31
C ALA A 14 -6.07 -6.93 -5.47
N LEU A 15 -4.96 -6.66 -6.17
CA LEU A 15 -3.62 -6.38 -5.61
C LEU A 15 -3.53 -5.06 -4.82
N LEU A 16 -4.58 -4.24 -4.81
CA LEU A 16 -4.52 -2.88 -4.28
C LEU A 16 -5.91 -2.32 -3.92
N ASP A 17 -6.23 -2.24 -2.62
CA ASP A 17 -7.39 -1.51 -2.09
C ASP A 17 -6.89 -0.24 -1.38
N ILE A 18 -6.96 0.92 -2.05
CA ILE A 18 -6.56 2.21 -1.47
C ILE A 18 -7.76 2.80 -0.72
N LYS A 19 -7.72 2.78 0.61
CA LYS A 19 -8.71 3.43 1.48
C LYS A 19 -8.14 4.65 2.19
N VAL A 20 -8.80 5.79 2.03
CA VAL A 20 -8.56 6.99 2.84
C VAL A 20 -9.50 6.93 4.03
N GLU A 21 -8.95 6.79 5.24
CA GLU A 21 -9.74 6.77 6.48
C GLU A 21 -9.64 8.13 7.18
N SER A 22 -10.78 8.64 7.64
CA SER A 22 -10.86 9.79 8.55
C SER A 22 -10.78 9.29 9.98
N THR A 23 -9.79 9.74 10.74
CA THR A 23 -9.58 9.34 12.14
C THR A 23 -10.38 10.25 13.08
N GLY A 24 -11.67 9.94 13.26
CA GLY A 24 -12.48 10.44 14.39
C GLY A 24 -12.88 11.93 14.40
N PRO A 25 -13.78 12.33 15.33
CA PRO A 25 -14.30 13.70 15.43
C PRO A 25 -13.44 14.69 16.24
N ASP A 26 -12.42 14.23 16.97
CA ASP A 26 -11.61 15.04 17.90
C ASP A 26 -10.10 15.08 17.59
N GLU A 27 -9.66 14.60 16.41
CA GLU A 27 -8.27 14.78 15.97
C GLU A 27 -8.14 16.03 15.09
N ASP A 28 -7.07 16.79 15.31
CA ASP A 28 -6.72 17.99 14.55
C ASP A 28 -6.77 17.68 13.03
N PRO A 29 -7.47 18.47 12.19
CA PRO A 29 -7.71 18.16 10.78
C PRO A 29 -6.45 18.11 9.87
N GLY A 30 -5.26 18.33 10.41
CA GLY A 30 -4.01 17.75 9.89
C GLY A 30 -3.51 16.73 10.91
N GLU A 31 -3.22 15.47 10.59
CA GLU A 31 -1.93 15.11 10.02
C GLU A 31 -1.74 13.57 9.91
N SER A 32 -2.75 12.76 9.58
CA SER A 32 -2.52 11.31 9.39
C SER A 32 -3.41 10.67 8.33
N ALA A 33 -3.20 10.98 7.05
CA ALA A 33 -3.76 10.16 5.98
C ALA A 33 -2.93 8.86 5.86
N PHE A 34 -3.57 7.71 5.59
CA PHE A 34 -2.87 6.44 5.42
C PHE A 34 -3.08 5.88 4.01
N LEU A 35 -2.02 5.27 3.46
CA LEU A 35 -2.13 4.32 2.35
C LEU A 35 -2.14 2.91 2.94
N LYS A 36 -3.22 2.18 2.72
CA LYS A 36 -3.34 0.77 3.09
C LYS A 36 -3.23 -0.10 1.84
N LEU A 37 -2.44 -1.18 1.91
CA LEU A 37 -2.28 -2.14 0.83
C LEU A 37 -2.65 -3.52 1.35
N ARG A 38 -3.74 -4.09 0.85
CA ARG A 38 -4.05 -5.50 1.09
C ARG A 38 -3.38 -6.34 0.03
N ILE A 39 -2.50 -7.24 0.43
CA ILE A 39 -1.73 -8.08 -0.50
C ILE A 39 -1.61 -9.50 0.04
N ASN A 40 -1.54 -10.47 -0.86
CA ASN A 40 -1.17 -11.84 -0.50
C ASN A 40 0.32 -11.90 -0.12
N LYS A 41 0.65 -12.58 0.98
CA LYS A 41 2.02 -12.68 1.52
C LYS A 41 3.01 -13.33 0.54
N ASP A 42 2.57 -14.36 -0.16
CA ASP A 42 3.40 -15.07 -1.14
C ASP A 42 3.63 -14.17 -2.36
N ALA A 43 2.61 -13.43 -2.81
CA ALA A 43 2.76 -12.45 -3.87
C ALA A 43 3.72 -11.30 -3.49
N ARG A 44 3.63 -10.77 -2.25
CA ARG A 44 4.56 -9.74 -1.77
C ARG A 44 6.01 -10.19 -1.80
N SER A 45 6.26 -11.42 -1.39
CA SER A 45 7.62 -11.96 -1.23
C SER A 45 8.20 -12.52 -2.52
N SER A 46 7.35 -12.89 -3.49
CA SER A 46 7.78 -13.47 -4.78
C SER A 46 7.93 -12.47 -5.91
N LEU A 47 7.31 -11.29 -5.83
CA LEU A 47 7.38 -10.27 -6.87
C LEU A 47 8.43 -9.20 -6.55
N ASP A 48 9.16 -8.72 -7.55
CA ASP A 48 9.88 -7.44 -7.45
C ASP A 48 8.86 -6.31 -7.69
N TRP A 49 8.40 -5.69 -6.60
CA TRP A 49 7.41 -4.63 -6.65
C TRP A 49 7.80 -3.45 -5.77
N LYS A 50 7.30 -2.27 -6.14
CA LYS A 50 7.45 -1.03 -5.38
C LYS A 50 6.23 -0.14 -5.52
N VAL A 51 6.04 0.73 -4.54
CA VAL A 51 5.04 1.79 -4.60
C VAL A 51 5.70 3.03 -5.19
N LEU A 52 5.07 3.62 -6.20
CA LEU A 52 5.46 4.90 -6.78
C LEU A 52 4.48 5.99 -6.37
N GLY A 53 5.00 7.19 -6.14
CA GLY A 53 4.24 8.39 -5.83
C GLY A 53 4.43 9.48 -6.88
N SER A 54 3.46 10.37 -7.00
CA SER A 54 3.51 11.57 -7.84
C SER A 54 2.65 12.69 -7.26
N SER A 55 3.08 13.94 -7.34
CA SER A 55 2.26 15.11 -6.97
C SER A 55 1.41 15.64 -8.13
N ASP A 56 1.75 15.29 -9.38
CA ASP A 56 1.09 15.77 -10.60
C ASP A 56 0.47 14.67 -11.47
N GLY A 57 0.70 13.39 -11.11
CA GLY A 57 0.19 12.22 -11.82
C GLY A 57 1.01 11.82 -13.07
N SER A 58 2.10 12.54 -13.37
CA SER A 58 2.94 12.35 -14.55
C SER A 58 4.39 12.01 -14.20
N ASN A 59 4.94 12.64 -13.16
CA ASN A 59 6.30 12.42 -12.69
C ASN A 59 6.27 11.42 -11.52
N TRP A 60 6.68 10.18 -11.81
CA TRP A 60 6.60 9.07 -10.86
C TRP A 60 7.96 8.76 -10.25
N GLU A 61 7.98 8.70 -8.92
CA GLU A 61 9.19 8.40 -8.15
C GLU A 61 8.88 7.48 -6.98
N ASP A 62 9.90 7.11 -6.20
CA ASP A 62 9.71 6.26 -5.03
C ASP A 62 8.73 6.90 -4.04
N ALA A 63 7.65 6.18 -3.72
CA ALA A 63 6.60 6.68 -2.85
C ALA A 63 7.07 6.91 -1.41
N MET A 64 8.20 6.34 -0.98
CA MET A 64 8.75 6.55 0.36
C MET A 64 9.16 8.00 0.63
N LYS A 65 9.23 8.84 -0.41
CA LYS A 65 9.33 10.30 -0.23
C LYS A 65 8.08 10.89 0.43
N PHE A 66 6.91 10.36 0.11
CA PHE A 66 5.61 10.81 0.62
C PHE A 66 5.07 9.92 1.75
N LEU A 67 5.63 8.72 1.89
CA LEU A 67 5.14 7.69 2.80
C LEU A 67 6.15 7.37 3.90
N GLU A 68 5.62 6.97 5.05
CA GLU A 68 6.34 6.38 6.16
C GLU A 68 5.68 5.04 6.50
N PHE A 69 6.47 3.96 6.58
CA PHE A 69 5.94 2.66 6.97
C PHE A 69 5.41 2.72 8.41
N SER A 70 4.19 2.21 8.62
CA SER A 70 3.56 2.13 9.93
C SER A 70 3.64 0.71 10.47
N ASP A 71 2.91 -0.23 9.85
CA ASP A 71 2.83 -1.61 10.30
C ASP A 71 2.42 -2.56 9.16
N THR A 72 2.39 -3.86 9.49
CA THR A 72 1.77 -4.89 8.66
C THR A 72 0.94 -5.80 9.56
N GLU A 73 -0.34 -5.94 9.24
CA GLU A 73 -1.28 -6.81 9.95
C GLU A 73 -1.50 -8.11 9.15
N ASP A 74 -1.36 -9.27 9.80
CA ASP A 74 -1.73 -10.56 9.22
C ASP A 74 -3.25 -10.76 9.30
N LEU A 75 -3.90 -11.02 8.15
CA LEU A 75 -5.34 -11.23 8.09
C LEU A 75 -5.75 -12.71 8.25
N GLY A 76 -4.79 -13.62 8.47
CA GLY A 76 -5.03 -15.04 8.78
C GLY A 76 -5.47 -15.92 7.59
N ASN A 77 -5.71 -15.33 6.42
CA ASN A 77 -6.14 -16.03 5.20
C ASN A 77 -5.06 -16.03 4.09
N GLY A 78 -3.80 -15.87 4.47
CA GLY A 78 -2.67 -15.71 3.53
C GLY A 78 -2.53 -14.29 2.98
N ASN A 79 -3.42 -13.38 3.34
CA ASN A 79 -3.28 -11.95 3.08
C ASN A 79 -2.73 -11.22 4.29
N GLU A 80 -2.17 -10.05 4.01
CA GLU A 80 -1.75 -9.07 4.99
C GLU A 80 -2.18 -7.68 4.55
N LEU A 81 -2.26 -6.77 5.51
CA LEU A 81 -2.57 -5.37 5.31
C LEU A 81 -1.35 -4.54 5.71
N ILE A 82 -0.69 -3.93 4.73
CA ILE A 82 0.44 -3.05 4.96
C ILE A 82 -0.09 -1.63 5.09
N ARG A 83 0.30 -0.92 6.15
CA ARG A 83 -0.09 0.47 6.37
C ARG A 83 1.11 1.39 6.25
N TYR A 84 0.94 2.46 5.49
CA TYR A 84 1.86 3.59 5.41
C TYR A 84 1.15 4.86 5.86
N ARG A 85 1.79 5.67 6.69
CA ARG A 85 1.37 7.04 6.96
C ARG A 85 1.84 7.94 5.82
N ILE A 86 0.96 8.79 5.32
CA ILE A 86 1.30 9.85 4.38
C ILE A 86 1.92 10.99 5.19
N LYS A 87 3.17 11.34 4.86
CA LYS A 87 3.90 12.44 5.47
C LYS A 87 3.16 13.76 5.19
N PRO A 88 3.13 14.71 6.15
CA PRO A 88 2.59 16.04 5.89
C PRO A 88 3.21 16.66 4.64
N GLN A 89 2.38 17.13 3.72
CA GLN A 89 2.82 17.81 2.50
C GLN A 89 2.64 19.31 2.70
N GLN A 90 3.71 20.09 2.56
CA GLN A 90 3.63 21.55 2.76
C GLN A 90 3.06 22.27 1.53
N THR A 91 3.29 21.74 0.34
CA THR A 91 2.96 22.40 -0.93
C THR A 91 1.98 21.60 -1.79
N GLU A 92 1.90 20.29 -1.59
CA GLU A 92 1.21 19.35 -2.44
C GLU A 92 -0.22 19.14 -1.91
N LYS A 93 -1.21 19.63 -2.67
CA LYS A 93 -2.63 19.46 -2.32
C LYS A 93 -3.17 18.08 -2.68
N LYS A 94 -2.44 17.31 -3.51
CA LYS A 94 -2.82 16.00 -4.02
C LYS A 94 -1.59 15.14 -4.19
N LEU A 95 -1.75 13.85 -3.91
CA LEU A 95 -0.77 12.80 -4.16
C LEU A 95 -1.45 11.66 -4.91
N PHE A 96 -0.72 11.10 -5.86
CA PHE A 96 -1.11 9.94 -6.65
C PHE A 96 -0.15 8.80 -6.31
N PHE A 97 -0.70 7.58 -6.17
CA PHE A 97 0.09 6.39 -5.89
C PHE A 97 -0.22 5.31 -6.92
N ARG A 98 0.79 4.52 -7.29
CA ARG A 98 0.62 3.32 -8.11
C ARG A 98 1.58 2.22 -7.66
N ILE A 99 1.19 0.97 -7.84
CA ILE A 99 2.10 -0.17 -7.68
C ILE A 99 2.76 -0.47 -9.02
N GLN A 100 4.08 -0.62 -9.02
CA GLN A 100 4.84 -1.16 -10.13
C GLN A 100 5.36 -2.53 -9.76
N THR A 101 5.04 -3.54 -10.56
CA THR A 101 5.67 -4.86 -10.55
C THR A 101 6.62 -4.96 -11.74
N ARG A 102 7.74 -5.68 -11.60
CA ARG A 102 8.54 -6.11 -12.74
C ARG A 102 8.15 -7.55 -13.13
N PRO A 103 8.07 -7.86 -14.44
CA PRO A 103 7.85 -9.23 -14.92
C PRO A 103 9.06 -10.13 -14.63
#